data_AF-A0A6I1MT17-F1
#
_entry.id   AF-A0A6I1MT17-F1
#
_cell.length_a   1.000
_cell.length_b   1.000
_cell.length_c   1.000
_cell.angle_alpha   90.00
_cell.angle_beta   90.00
_cell.angle_gamma   90.00
#
_symmetry.space_group_name_H-M   'P 1'
#
loop_
_entity.id
_entity.type
_entity.pdbx_description
1 polymer ?
#
loop_
_entity_poly.entity_id
_entity_poly.type
_entity_poly.pdbx_seq_one_letter_code
_entity_poly.pdbx_strand_id
1 'polypeptide(L)'
;MNLRVLRRNLKVYNIVLIILFAISILGNTKVLANESNISNILGVSVDKELIDRNYSKGEKINPTYIVIHDTDNRNTGADAIANRNYFANHKDAKASAHYVVDEDSVVQALEENWKGWHIGDGNNSKINNDNTIAIELCVNKDNDFDKTLELGINLTKQLMSKYNIPPENVVRHHDCSGKICPKMMMEDRPELWSYFQSQIGLEKTDKKPDYNIEQMNKWGKVINVKSMINLRKGPSINTDIIGKMNNEEDILVNYIENGWANVTTPSGVTGFIKNDYIDINYSNDESKVEDLKEEKYEEVTYRKGKVVGVNSVLQVRKGKGTNCLVIGKLKANTEVKILGESDGWYNILFLNNNKEKQGYVSSKYIKVQ
;
A
#
# COMPACT_ATOMS: atom_id res chain seq x y z
N MET A 1 -56.39 -35.33 41.34
CA MET A 1 -55.21 -34.71 41.96
C MET A 1 -54.31 -34.20 40.83
N ASN A 2 -54.36 -32.89 40.55
CA ASN A 2 -54.17 -32.35 39.21
C ASN A 2 -52.71 -32.04 38.83
N LEU A 3 -52.32 -32.54 37.66
CA LEU A 3 -51.05 -32.46 36.90
C LEU A 3 -50.54 -31.04 36.55
N ARG A 4 -50.93 -29.98 37.27
CA ARG A 4 -50.56 -28.58 36.98
C ARG A 4 -49.37 -28.03 37.76
N VAL A 5 -48.88 -28.73 38.79
CA VAL A 5 -47.74 -28.26 39.61
C VAL A 5 -46.39 -28.82 39.12
N LEU A 6 -46.37 -29.94 38.37
CA LEU A 6 -45.12 -30.54 37.91
C LEU A 6 -44.51 -29.90 36.64
N ARG A 7 -45.21 -28.98 35.97
CA ARG A 7 -44.72 -28.33 34.71
C ARG A 7 -43.98 -27.01 34.91
N ARG A 8 -43.96 -26.44 36.12
CA ARG A 8 -43.21 -25.20 36.40
C ARG A 8 -41.78 -25.43 36.90
N ASN A 9 -41.46 -26.61 37.44
CA ASN A 9 -40.11 -26.90 37.94
C ASN A 9 -39.18 -27.61 36.93
N LEU A 10 -39.69 -28.17 35.83
CA LEU A 10 -38.85 -28.78 34.78
C LEU A 10 -38.27 -27.76 33.76
N LYS A 11 -38.88 -26.58 33.62
CA LYS A 11 -38.35 -25.53 32.70
C LYS A 11 -37.23 -24.71 33.31
N VAL A 12 -37.14 -24.60 34.63
CA VAL A 12 -36.08 -23.85 35.30
C VAL A 12 -34.80 -24.69 35.40
N TYR A 13 -34.91 -26.00 35.65
CA TYR A 13 -33.74 -26.89 35.70
C TYR A 13 -33.05 -27.10 34.35
N ASN A 14 -33.79 -27.08 33.23
CA ASN A 14 -33.18 -27.20 31.90
C ASN A 14 -32.54 -25.90 31.38
N ILE A 15 -32.89 -24.73 31.93
CA ILE A 15 -32.24 -23.47 31.54
C ILE A 15 -30.97 -23.23 32.35
N VAL A 16 -30.96 -23.61 33.64
CA VAL A 16 -29.75 -23.47 34.49
C VAL A 16 -28.67 -24.48 34.10
N LEU A 17 -29.02 -25.69 33.63
CA LEU A 17 -28.03 -26.67 33.17
C LEU A 17 -27.40 -26.29 31.81
N ILE A 18 -28.15 -25.64 30.92
CA ILE A 18 -27.62 -25.12 29.65
C ILE A 18 -26.70 -23.92 29.87
N ILE A 19 -26.99 -23.07 30.87
CA ILE A 19 -26.11 -21.94 31.22
C ILE A 19 -24.82 -22.44 31.89
N LEU A 20 -24.85 -23.49 32.71
CA LEU A 20 -23.63 -24.08 33.28
C LEU A 20 -22.79 -24.86 32.25
N PHE A 21 -23.40 -25.42 31.21
CA PHE A 21 -22.67 -26.02 30.08
C PHE A 21 -22.16 -24.97 29.07
N ALA A 22 -22.83 -23.82 28.95
CA ALA A 22 -22.32 -22.69 28.19
C ALA A 22 -21.15 -22.00 28.91
N ILE A 23 -21.17 -21.95 30.24
CA ILE A 23 -20.06 -21.38 31.04
C ILE A 23 -18.84 -22.32 31.09
N SER A 24 -19.01 -23.65 30.95
CA SER A 24 -17.86 -24.56 30.79
C SER A 24 -17.27 -24.55 29.37
N ILE A 25 -18.02 -24.09 28.36
CA ILE A 25 -17.52 -23.88 26.99
C ILE A 25 -16.90 -22.48 26.82
N LEU A 26 -17.27 -21.50 27.66
CA LEU A 26 -16.66 -20.17 27.71
C LEU A 26 -15.42 -20.10 28.63
N GLY A 27 -15.13 -21.15 29.39
CA GLY A 27 -14.04 -21.20 30.38
C GLY A 27 -12.75 -21.89 29.91
N ASN A 28 -12.67 -22.37 28.66
CA ASN A 28 -11.47 -23.10 28.22
C ASN A 28 -11.23 -23.07 26.70
N THR A 29 -11.64 -22.01 26.00
CA THR A 29 -10.84 -21.62 24.84
C THR A 29 -9.60 -20.91 25.37
N LYS A 30 -8.63 -21.69 25.87
CA LYS A 30 -7.28 -21.45 25.34
C LYS A 30 -7.49 -21.52 23.85
N VAL A 31 -7.63 -20.34 23.22
CA VAL A 31 -7.26 -20.18 21.83
C VAL A 31 -5.88 -20.80 21.83
N LEU A 32 -5.80 -22.04 21.32
CA LEU A 32 -4.55 -22.56 20.84
C LEU A 32 -4.18 -21.52 19.81
N ALA A 33 -3.33 -20.57 20.22
CA ALA A 33 -2.62 -19.73 19.30
C ALA A 33 -1.96 -20.76 18.41
N ASN A 34 -2.54 -20.97 17.22
CA ASN A 34 -1.85 -21.68 16.18
C ASN A 34 -0.50 -20.97 16.14
N GLU A 35 0.58 -21.68 16.46
CA GLU A 35 1.94 -21.27 16.13
C GLU A 35 2.06 -21.28 14.59
N SER A 36 1.17 -20.55 13.90
CA SER A 36 1.25 -20.33 12.48
C SER A 36 2.47 -19.45 12.30
N ASN A 37 3.58 -20.08 11.94
CA ASN A 37 4.76 -19.39 11.47
C ASN A 37 4.30 -18.42 10.37
N ILE A 38 4.65 -17.14 10.55
CA ILE A 38 4.40 -16.11 9.55
C ILE A 38 5.32 -16.44 8.38
N SER A 39 4.79 -17.18 7.39
CA SER A 39 5.57 -17.66 6.24
C SER A 39 5.29 -16.89 4.95
N ASN A 40 4.22 -16.09 4.93
CA ASN A 40 3.83 -15.31 3.76
C ASN A 40 3.10 -14.01 4.16
N ILE A 41 3.40 -12.93 3.46
CA ILE A 41 2.83 -11.60 3.66
C ILE A 41 2.53 -11.01 2.28
N LEU A 42 1.26 -10.86 1.95
CA LEU A 42 0.82 -10.34 0.63
C LEU A 42 1.40 -11.10 -0.59
N GLY A 43 1.69 -12.39 -0.45
CA GLY A 43 2.33 -13.17 -1.51
C GLY A 43 3.86 -13.17 -1.48
N VAL A 44 4.49 -12.36 -0.64
CA VAL A 44 5.95 -12.37 -0.38
C VAL A 44 6.25 -13.42 0.70
N SER A 45 7.22 -14.31 0.45
CA SER A 45 7.67 -15.27 1.47
C SER A 45 8.43 -14.56 2.58
N VAL A 46 8.31 -15.08 3.81
CA VAL A 46 9.20 -14.69 4.90
C VAL A 46 10.40 -15.62 4.91
N ASP A 47 11.57 -15.05 4.62
CA ASP A 47 12.82 -15.79 4.56
C ASP A 47 13.47 -15.82 5.94
N LYS A 48 13.57 -17.02 6.52
CA LYS A 48 14.07 -17.21 7.88
C LYS A 48 15.58 -17.40 7.87
N GLU A 49 16.30 -16.30 8.06
CA GLU A 49 17.76 -16.24 8.07
C GLU A 49 18.25 -15.85 9.48
N LEU A 50 18.18 -16.76 10.44
CA LEU A 50 18.52 -16.45 11.84
C LEU A 50 20.01 -16.14 12.02
N ILE A 51 20.32 -15.09 12.79
CA ILE A 51 21.69 -14.73 13.16
C ILE A 51 22.14 -15.49 14.42
N ASP A 52 23.45 -15.66 14.61
CA ASP A 52 24.06 -16.40 15.73
C ASP A 52 24.73 -15.50 16.79
N ARG A 53 24.71 -14.18 16.58
CA ARG A 53 25.32 -13.14 17.43
C ARG A 53 24.50 -11.85 17.42
N ASN A 54 24.91 -10.89 18.26
CA ASN A 54 24.27 -9.56 18.43
C ASN A 54 22.84 -9.62 19.02
N TYR A 55 22.58 -10.60 19.88
CA TYR A 55 21.36 -10.72 20.70
C TYR A 55 21.70 -11.42 22.02
N SER A 56 20.81 -11.38 23.01
CA SER A 56 21.03 -12.02 24.31
C SER A 56 20.71 -13.51 24.24
N LYS A 57 21.71 -14.32 23.87
CA LYS A 57 21.55 -15.76 23.64
C LYS A 57 21.03 -16.50 24.89
N GLY A 58 19.93 -17.22 24.72
CA GLY A 58 19.28 -17.98 25.79
C GLY A 58 18.28 -17.16 26.62
N GLU A 59 18.29 -15.83 26.50
CA GLU A 59 17.25 -14.97 27.08
C GLU A 59 16.03 -14.95 26.17
N LYS A 60 14.88 -15.31 26.75
CA LYS A 60 13.60 -15.31 26.05
C LYS A 60 12.75 -14.12 26.46
N ILE A 61 11.99 -13.59 25.51
CA ILE A 61 11.00 -12.54 25.74
C ILE A 61 9.59 -13.10 25.61
N ASN A 62 8.64 -12.45 26.28
CA ASN A 62 7.22 -12.57 25.99
C ASN A 62 6.76 -11.21 25.46
N PRO A 63 6.68 -11.03 24.14
CA PRO A 63 6.53 -9.71 23.56
C PRO A 63 5.15 -9.14 23.86
N THR A 64 5.12 -7.91 24.37
CA THR A 64 3.90 -7.14 24.62
C THR A 64 3.86 -5.86 23.80
N TYR A 65 4.96 -5.54 23.11
CA TYR A 65 5.13 -4.39 22.23
C TYR A 65 5.75 -4.81 20.88
N ILE A 66 5.46 -4.03 19.84
CA ILE A 66 6.17 -4.06 18.56
C ILE A 66 6.78 -2.68 18.35
N VAL A 67 8.07 -2.64 18.01
CA VAL A 67 8.78 -1.39 17.75
C VAL A 67 9.12 -1.31 16.28
N ILE A 68 8.67 -0.23 15.65
CA ILE A 68 8.96 0.08 14.26
C ILE A 68 10.21 0.94 14.19
N HIS A 69 11.14 0.49 13.36
CA HIS A 69 12.41 1.12 13.07
C HIS A 69 12.51 1.38 11.56
N ASP A 70 13.48 2.20 11.17
CA ASP A 70 14.03 2.15 9.84
C ASP A 70 15.55 2.07 9.89
N THR A 71 16.11 1.50 8.83
CA THR A 71 17.53 1.14 8.78
C THR A 71 18.47 2.35 8.76
N ASP A 72 17.94 3.56 8.51
CA ASP A 72 18.66 4.81 8.22
C ASP A 72 19.77 4.67 7.14
N ASN A 73 19.78 3.55 6.40
CA ASN A 73 20.82 3.23 5.43
C ASN A 73 20.32 3.55 4.03
N ARG A 74 20.70 4.73 3.53
CA ARG A 74 20.27 5.23 2.22
C ARG A 74 21.11 4.73 1.04
N ASN A 75 22.14 3.93 1.32
CA ASN A 75 23.03 3.40 0.29
C ASN A 75 22.29 2.42 -0.62
N THR A 76 22.56 2.50 -1.92
CA THR A 76 22.02 1.56 -2.91
C THR A 76 22.37 0.11 -2.53
N GLY A 77 21.40 -0.79 -2.63
CA GLY A 77 21.57 -2.21 -2.26
C GLY A 77 21.58 -2.50 -0.76
N ALA A 78 21.23 -1.54 0.11
CA ALA A 78 20.98 -1.82 1.53
C ALA A 78 19.56 -2.36 1.75
N ASP A 79 19.25 -3.46 1.06
CA ASP A 79 18.00 -4.22 1.12
C ASP A 79 17.87 -5.04 2.43
N ALA A 80 16.81 -5.83 2.56
CA ALA A 80 16.50 -6.56 3.79
C ALA A 80 17.60 -7.57 4.15
N ILE A 81 18.08 -8.33 3.16
CA ILE A 81 19.14 -9.33 3.39
C ILE A 81 20.48 -8.67 3.69
N ALA A 82 20.80 -7.52 3.08
CA ALA A 82 22.02 -6.76 3.36
C ALA A 82 22.05 -6.25 4.81
N ASN A 83 20.95 -5.68 5.31
CA ASN A 83 20.86 -5.20 6.69
C ASN A 83 20.87 -6.38 7.69
N ARG A 84 20.19 -7.48 7.40
CA ARG A 84 20.32 -8.72 8.18
C ARG A 84 21.77 -9.19 8.22
N ASN A 85 22.47 -9.19 7.09
CA ASN A 85 23.87 -9.62 7.00
C ASN A 85 24.82 -8.67 7.73
N TYR A 86 24.48 -7.39 7.85
CA TYR A 86 25.19 -6.48 8.74
C TYR A 86 25.10 -6.94 10.20
N PHE A 87 23.89 -7.29 10.69
CA PHE A 87 23.73 -7.87 12.03
C PHE A 87 24.52 -9.17 12.21
N ALA A 88 24.57 -10.02 11.19
CA ALA A 88 25.25 -11.31 11.25
C ALA A 88 26.79 -11.21 11.22
N ASN A 89 27.34 -10.28 10.42
CA ASN A 89 28.75 -10.35 10.03
C ASN A 89 29.58 -9.14 10.47
N HIS A 90 28.97 -7.97 10.66
CA HIS A 90 29.74 -6.76 10.96
C HIS A 90 30.19 -6.76 12.43
N LYS A 91 31.51 -6.62 12.65
CA LYS A 91 32.13 -6.66 13.99
C LYS A 91 31.56 -5.62 14.95
N ASP A 92 31.13 -4.48 14.42
CA ASP A 92 30.63 -3.35 15.19
C ASP A 92 29.09 -3.23 15.18
N ALA A 93 28.37 -4.20 14.62
CA ALA A 93 26.91 -4.11 14.53
C ALA A 93 26.26 -3.84 15.89
N LYS A 94 26.61 -4.65 16.91
CA LYS A 94 26.14 -4.53 18.31
C LYS A 94 24.64 -4.21 18.43
N ALA A 95 23.87 -4.68 17.47
CA ALA A 95 22.45 -4.42 17.31
C ALA A 95 21.83 -5.52 16.43
N SER A 96 20.52 -5.69 16.57
CA SER A 96 19.73 -6.67 15.82
C SER A 96 18.25 -6.31 15.86
N ALA A 97 17.52 -6.59 14.81
CA ALA A 97 16.06 -6.62 14.82
C ALA A 97 15.52 -8.04 14.57
N HIS A 98 14.24 -8.28 14.85
CA HIS A 98 13.62 -9.58 14.59
C HIS A 98 13.29 -9.74 13.11
N TYR A 99 12.82 -8.66 12.48
CA TYR A 99 12.52 -8.62 11.06
C TYR A 99 13.18 -7.42 10.38
N VAL A 100 13.55 -7.62 9.12
CA VAL A 100 13.94 -6.56 8.20
C VAL A 100 13.08 -6.68 6.95
N VAL A 101 12.53 -5.57 6.47
CA VAL A 101 11.55 -5.53 5.38
C VAL A 101 12.03 -4.54 4.31
N ASP A 102 11.99 -4.93 3.05
CA ASP A 102 12.16 -4.03 1.89
C ASP A 102 10.94 -4.12 0.95
N GLU A 103 11.04 -3.63 -0.28
CA GLU A 103 9.92 -3.54 -1.22
C GLU A 103 9.34 -4.89 -1.68
N ASP A 104 10.10 -5.98 -1.60
CA ASP A 104 9.68 -7.29 -2.09
C ASP A 104 10.16 -8.48 -1.25
N SER A 105 10.79 -8.24 -0.10
CA SER A 105 11.31 -9.25 0.82
C SER A 105 11.03 -8.94 2.28
N VAL A 106 10.88 -10.00 3.07
CA VAL A 106 10.78 -9.97 4.53
C VAL A 106 11.74 -10.99 5.09
N VAL A 107 12.80 -10.54 5.74
CA VAL A 107 13.84 -11.40 6.32
C VAL A 107 13.68 -11.46 7.83
N GLN A 108 13.45 -12.66 8.36
CA GLN A 108 13.43 -12.90 9.81
C GLN A 108 14.85 -13.20 10.30
N ALA A 109 15.43 -12.29 11.08
CA ALA A 109 16.79 -12.37 11.59
C ALA A 109 16.88 -12.97 13.01
N LEU A 110 15.81 -12.91 13.80
CA LEU A 110 15.72 -13.55 15.13
C LEU A 110 14.40 -14.29 15.27
N GLU A 111 14.40 -15.34 16.10
CA GLU A 111 13.13 -15.87 16.61
C GLU A 111 12.41 -14.77 17.39
N GLU A 112 11.09 -14.65 17.23
CA GLU A 112 10.29 -13.59 17.87
C GLU A 112 10.34 -13.64 19.41
N ASN A 113 10.75 -14.78 19.98
CA ASN A 113 10.93 -14.95 21.42
C ASN A 113 12.38 -14.77 21.88
N TRP A 114 13.33 -14.41 21.01
CA TRP A 114 14.70 -14.08 21.41
C TRP A 114 14.82 -12.59 21.73
N LYS A 115 15.58 -12.27 22.77
CA LYS A 115 15.87 -10.88 23.14
C LYS A 115 16.91 -10.26 22.20
N GLY A 116 16.46 -9.45 21.25
CA GLY A 116 17.32 -8.67 20.35
C GLY A 116 17.90 -7.43 21.03
N TRP A 117 18.89 -6.81 20.41
CA TRP A 117 19.49 -5.53 20.85
C TRP A 117 19.10 -4.41 19.89
N HIS A 118 17.98 -3.73 20.13
CA HIS A 118 17.48 -2.66 19.22
C HIS A 118 17.08 -1.37 19.93
N ILE A 119 16.83 -1.44 21.25
CA ILE A 119 16.50 -0.28 22.10
C ILE A 119 17.65 -0.10 23.09
N GLY A 120 18.69 0.64 22.67
CA GLY A 120 19.92 0.87 23.45
C GLY A 120 20.19 2.33 23.82
N ASP A 121 19.41 3.26 23.27
CA ASP A 121 19.73 4.71 23.29
C ASP A 121 18.96 5.48 24.39
N GLY A 122 18.52 4.80 25.46
CA GLY A 122 17.77 5.42 26.57
C GLY A 122 17.33 4.44 27.66
N ASN A 123 16.72 4.96 28.74
CA ASN A 123 16.22 4.16 29.87
C ASN A 123 14.69 4.26 29.99
N ASN A 124 13.97 3.47 29.22
CA ASN A 124 12.53 3.28 29.37
C ASN A 124 12.26 1.92 30.01
N SER A 125 11.82 1.93 31.26
CA SER A 125 11.54 0.71 32.02
C SER A 125 10.30 -0.02 31.52
N LYS A 126 9.41 0.65 30.76
CA LYS A 126 8.15 0.08 30.26
C LYS A 126 8.30 -0.60 28.90
N ILE A 127 9.08 -0.02 27.99
CA ILE A 127 9.27 -0.50 26.62
C ILE A 127 10.77 -0.64 26.36
N ASN A 128 11.25 -1.87 26.29
CA ASN A 128 12.68 -2.19 26.17
C ASN A 128 12.87 -3.55 25.49
N ASN A 129 14.13 -3.97 25.33
CA ASN A 129 14.48 -5.23 24.64
C ASN A 129 13.86 -6.49 25.29
N ASP A 130 13.42 -6.45 26.55
CA ASP A 130 12.86 -7.62 27.25
C ASP A 130 11.39 -7.93 26.87
N ASN A 131 10.70 -7.01 26.19
CA ASN A 131 9.27 -7.16 25.92
C ASN A 131 8.84 -6.70 24.51
N THR A 132 9.78 -6.58 23.57
CA THR A 132 9.52 -6.00 22.25
C THR A 132 9.96 -6.92 21.10
N ILE A 133 9.18 -6.91 20.02
CA ILE A 133 9.61 -7.36 18.69
C ILE A 133 10.00 -6.13 17.86
N ALA A 134 11.14 -6.18 17.17
CA ALA A 134 11.65 -5.11 16.33
C ALA A 134 11.43 -5.41 14.84
N ILE A 135 10.95 -4.40 14.10
CA ILE A 135 10.81 -4.45 12.64
C ILE A 135 11.59 -3.28 12.05
N GLU A 136 12.60 -3.57 11.24
CA GLU A 136 13.38 -2.59 10.47
C GLU A 136 12.79 -2.44 9.06
N LEU A 137 12.39 -1.22 8.70
CA LEU A 137 11.98 -0.88 7.34
C LEU A 137 13.20 -0.37 6.55
N CYS A 138 13.51 -1.00 5.41
CA CYS A 138 14.58 -0.60 4.52
C CYS A 138 14.27 0.72 3.83
N VAL A 139 15.29 1.57 3.68
CA VAL A 139 15.12 2.95 3.20
C VAL A 139 16.16 3.37 2.15
N ASN A 140 16.84 2.38 1.58
CA ASN A 140 17.83 2.54 0.53
C ASN A 140 17.25 3.21 -0.72
N LYS A 141 18.10 3.94 -1.45
CA LYS A 141 17.69 4.79 -2.58
C LYS A 141 16.98 4.05 -3.72
N ASP A 142 17.34 2.80 -3.93
CA ASP A 142 16.79 1.93 -4.98
C ASP A 142 15.53 1.17 -4.55
N ASN A 143 15.14 1.27 -3.28
CA ASN A 143 13.94 0.65 -2.71
C ASN A 143 12.69 1.52 -2.89
N ASP A 144 11.55 0.89 -3.20
CA ASP A 144 10.21 1.49 -3.12
C ASP A 144 9.68 1.40 -1.68
N PHE A 145 9.92 2.47 -0.90
CA PHE A 145 9.55 2.51 0.51
C PHE A 145 8.05 2.32 0.76
N ASP A 146 7.17 2.67 -0.19
CA ASP A 146 5.74 2.50 0.03
C ASP A 146 5.33 1.02 0.01
N LYS A 147 5.98 0.21 -0.83
CA LYS A 147 5.81 -1.25 -0.75
C LYS A 147 6.40 -1.82 0.54
N THR A 148 7.56 -1.31 0.96
CA THR A 148 8.16 -1.67 2.25
C THR A 148 7.21 -1.36 3.41
N LEU A 149 6.57 -0.19 3.38
CA LEU A 149 5.60 0.23 4.38
C LEU A 149 4.39 -0.71 4.41
N GLU A 150 3.82 -1.06 3.26
CA GLU A 150 2.67 -1.98 3.18
C GLU A 150 3.02 -3.39 3.68
N LEU A 151 4.18 -3.92 3.29
CA LEU A 151 4.66 -5.21 3.81
C LEU A 151 4.89 -5.13 5.33
N GLY A 152 5.50 -4.06 5.81
CA GLY A 152 5.72 -3.80 7.23
C GLY A 152 4.42 -3.75 8.03
N ILE A 153 3.41 -3.03 7.54
CA ILE A 153 2.07 -2.94 8.16
C ILE A 153 1.43 -4.33 8.25
N ASN A 154 1.49 -5.12 7.18
CA ASN A 154 0.89 -6.46 7.16
C ASN A 154 1.64 -7.44 8.06
N LEU A 155 2.97 -7.37 8.12
CA LEU A 155 3.78 -8.10 9.10
C LEU A 155 3.37 -7.73 10.53
N THR A 156 3.27 -6.43 10.83
CA THR A 156 2.84 -5.95 12.15
C THR A 156 1.47 -6.47 12.53
N LYS A 157 0.48 -6.45 11.62
CA LYS A 157 -0.86 -7.02 11.87
C LYS A 157 -0.81 -8.50 12.22
N GLN A 158 0.01 -9.28 11.52
CA GLN A 158 0.17 -10.71 11.80
C GLN A 158 0.81 -10.95 13.16
N LEU A 159 1.85 -10.19 13.52
CA LEU A 159 2.49 -10.25 14.83
C LEU A 159 1.54 -9.82 15.95
N MET A 160 0.75 -8.75 15.74
CA MET A 160 -0.29 -8.33 16.67
C MET A 160 -1.30 -9.43 16.94
N SER A 161 -1.81 -10.06 15.88
CA SER A 161 -2.76 -11.18 16.01
C SER A 161 -2.14 -12.39 16.71
N LYS A 162 -0.87 -12.71 16.41
CA LYS A 162 -0.18 -13.88 16.95
C LYS A 162 0.10 -13.74 18.46
N TYR A 163 0.49 -12.55 18.90
CA TYR A 163 0.86 -12.28 20.29
C TYR A 163 -0.23 -11.56 21.09
N ASN A 164 -1.39 -11.31 20.47
CA ASN A 164 -2.48 -10.52 21.05
C ASN A 164 -1.98 -9.15 21.55
N ILE A 165 -1.14 -8.49 20.74
CA ILE A 165 -0.61 -7.16 21.01
C ILE A 165 -1.61 -6.14 20.45
N PRO A 166 -2.17 -5.25 21.29
CA PRO A 166 -3.14 -4.27 20.83
C PRO A 166 -2.42 -3.13 20.07
N PRO A 167 -3.13 -2.40 19.20
CA PRO A 167 -2.51 -1.41 18.31
C PRO A 167 -1.74 -0.30 19.07
N GLU A 168 -2.16 0.05 20.28
CA GLU A 168 -1.48 1.06 21.13
C GLU A 168 -0.09 0.64 21.60
N ASN A 169 0.21 -0.66 21.52
CA ASN A 169 1.51 -1.21 21.84
C ASN A 169 2.40 -1.40 20.60
N VAL A 170 1.99 -0.87 19.44
CA VAL A 170 2.86 -0.67 18.30
C VAL A 170 3.39 0.75 18.31
N VAL A 171 4.69 0.89 18.52
CA VAL A 171 5.35 2.17 18.80
C VAL A 171 6.56 2.38 17.91
N ARG A 172 7.06 3.62 17.84
CA ARG A 172 8.34 3.93 17.20
C ARG A 172 9.47 3.70 18.19
N HIS A 173 10.69 3.50 17.69
CA HIS A 173 11.87 3.52 18.56
C HIS A 173 11.98 4.85 19.32
N HIS A 174 11.55 5.97 18.72
CA HIS A 174 11.44 7.25 19.42
C HIS A 174 10.62 7.22 20.70
N ASP A 175 9.48 6.54 20.68
CA ASP A 175 8.60 6.44 21.85
C ASP A 175 9.25 5.59 22.97
N CYS A 176 10.29 4.82 22.63
CA CYS A 176 11.05 3.99 23.56
C CYS A 176 12.26 4.75 24.15
N SER A 177 13.08 5.39 23.32
CA SER A 177 14.39 5.95 23.74
C SER A 177 14.56 7.45 23.49
N GLY A 178 13.67 8.08 22.71
CA GLY A 178 13.82 9.44 22.22
C GLY A 178 14.63 9.57 20.94
N LYS A 179 15.25 8.49 20.42
CA LYS A 179 15.93 8.48 19.13
C LYS A 179 14.96 8.87 18.01
N ILE A 180 15.40 9.70 17.06
CA ILE A 180 14.59 10.00 15.87
C ILE A 180 14.62 8.77 14.94
N CYS A 181 13.70 7.83 15.18
CA CYS A 181 13.60 6.58 14.46
C CYS A 181 12.17 6.03 14.63
N PRO A 182 11.47 5.65 13.55
CA PRO A 182 11.92 5.63 12.16
C PRO A 182 11.96 7.05 11.55
N LYS A 183 13.13 7.47 11.06
CA LYS A 183 13.35 8.80 10.48
C LYS A 183 12.46 9.06 9.27
N MET A 184 12.20 8.06 8.44
CA MET A 184 11.27 8.13 7.31
C MET A 184 9.88 8.58 7.73
N MET A 185 9.37 8.10 8.87
CA MET A 185 8.02 8.44 9.34
C MET A 185 8.02 9.48 10.47
N MET A 186 9.15 10.16 10.68
CA MET A 186 9.28 11.24 11.66
C MET A 186 9.74 12.56 11.05
N GLU A 187 10.61 12.51 10.03
CA GLU A 187 11.19 13.68 9.38
C GLU A 187 10.89 13.71 7.88
N ASP A 188 11.18 12.62 7.16
CA ASP A 188 11.10 12.64 5.69
C ASP A 188 9.65 12.67 5.19
N ARG A 189 8.79 11.83 5.80
CA ARG A 189 7.37 11.63 5.50
C ARG A 189 6.57 11.40 6.79
N PRO A 190 6.51 12.40 7.69
CA PRO A 190 5.93 12.25 9.04
C PRO A 190 4.47 11.82 9.04
N GLU A 191 3.73 12.09 7.96
CA GLU A 191 2.35 11.68 7.79
C GLU A 191 2.16 10.15 7.76
N LEU A 192 3.21 9.41 7.37
CA LEU A 192 3.15 7.95 7.26
C LEU A 192 3.01 7.25 8.60
N TRP A 193 3.46 7.86 9.70
CA TRP A 193 3.25 7.24 11.01
C TRP A 193 1.77 7.20 11.38
N SER A 194 1.04 8.30 11.16
CA SER A 194 -0.41 8.34 11.37
C SER A 194 -1.13 7.33 10.45
N TYR A 195 -0.67 7.22 9.20
CA TYR A 195 -1.17 6.19 8.29
C TYR A 195 -0.93 4.78 8.82
N PHE A 196 0.30 4.45 9.21
CA PHE A 196 0.67 3.16 9.80
C PHE A 196 -0.25 2.82 10.99
N GLN A 197 -0.42 3.76 11.93
CA GLN A 197 -1.28 3.61 13.10
C GLN A 197 -2.75 3.33 12.72
N SER A 198 -3.27 4.03 11.71
CA SER A 198 -4.64 3.81 11.21
C SER A 198 -4.80 2.41 10.61
N GLN A 199 -3.81 1.94 9.86
CA GLN A 199 -3.89 0.65 9.19
C GLN A 199 -3.92 -0.50 10.18
N ILE A 200 -3.20 -0.40 11.30
CA ILE A 200 -3.19 -1.44 12.33
C ILE A 200 -4.37 -1.38 13.30
N GLY A 201 -5.32 -0.46 13.12
CA GLY A 201 -6.54 -0.37 13.92
C GLY A 201 -6.43 0.50 15.17
N LEU A 202 -5.44 1.41 15.25
CA LEU A 202 -5.42 2.43 16.29
C LEU A 202 -6.39 3.56 15.91
N GLU A 203 -7.53 3.68 16.60
CA GLU A 203 -8.44 4.80 16.41
C GLU A 203 -7.82 6.11 16.94
N LYS A 204 -7.29 6.91 16.01
CA LYS A 204 -7.00 8.33 16.21
C LYS A 204 -7.62 9.09 15.05
N THR A 205 -8.81 9.63 15.27
CA THR A 205 -9.54 10.61 14.42
C THR A 205 -9.60 10.26 12.94
N ASP A 206 -10.81 10.13 12.39
CA ASP A 206 -11.10 9.97 10.96
C ASP A 206 -10.54 11.11 10.10
N LYS A 207 -9.24 11.10 9.83
CA LYS A 207 -8.57 11.75 8.72
C LYS A 207 -7.34 10.92 8.38
N LYS A 208 -7.45 10.17 7.28
CA LYS A 208 -6.33 9.83 6.40
C LYS A 208 -5.40 11.06 6.35
N PRO A 209 -4.07 10.97 6.51
CA PRO A 209 -3.22 12.04 5.96
C PRO A 209 -3.64 12.19 4.51
N ASP A 210 -3.88 13.41 4.03
CA ASP A 210 -4.67 13.70 2.82
C ASP A 210 -4.12 13.00 1.55
N TYR A 211 -4.44 11.72 1.44
CA TYR A 211 -4.45 10.89 0.27
C TYR A 211 -5.84 11.09 -0.30
N ASN A 212 -6.07 12.20 -0.99
CA ASN A 212 -7.18 12.28 -1.90
C ASN A 212 -6.94 11.25 -3.02
N ILE A 213 -7.49 10.06 -2.85
CA ILE A 213 -8.05 9.28 -3.97
C ILE A 213 -9.44 9.88 -4.22
N GLU A 214 -9.49 11.19 -4.46
CA GLU A 214 -10.41 11.73 -5.43
C GLU A 214 -9.59 11.90 -6.70
N GLN A 215 -10.17 11.59 -7.85
CA GLN A 215 -9.61 12.08 -9.10
C GLN A 215 -9.51 13.60 -8.96
N MET A 216 -8.30 14.15 -8.81
CA MET A 216 -8.13 15.61 -8.75
C MET A 216 -8.64 16.20 -10.06
N ASN A 217 -8.31 15.55 -11.19
CA ASN A 217 -8.58 16.02 -12.54
C ASN A 217 -8.36 17.53 -12.66
N LYS A 218 -7.31 18.03 -12.00
CA LYS A 218 -6.95 19.44 -12.00
C LYS A 218 -5.85 19.66 -13.02
N TRP A 219 -6.02 20.72 -13.80
CA TRP A 219 -4.92 21.22 -14.59
C TRP A 219 -3.86 21.81 -13.66
N GLY A 220 -2.61 21.47 -13.93
CA GLY A 220 -1.44 22.02 -13.28
C GLY A 220 -0.33 22.27 -14.30
N LYS A 221 0.79 22.83 -13.84
CA LYS A 221 1.97 23.06 -14.68
C LYS A 221 3.18 22.32 -14.13
N VAL A 222 4.01 21.83 -15.05
CA VAL A 222 5.35 21.37 -14.69
C VAL A 222 6.22 22.58 -14.33
N ILE A 223 6.86 22.58 -13.17
CA ILE A 223 7.70 23.70 -12.69
C ILE A 223 9.07 23.22 -12.23
N ASN A 224 10.02 24.15 -12.03
CA ASN A 224 11.36 23.91 -11.49
C ASN A 224 12.22 22.93 -12.32
N VAL A 225 11.98 22.84 -13.63
CA VAL A 225 12.72 21.98 -14.56
C VAL A 225 13.67 22.83 -15.42
N LYS A 226 14.99 22.55 -15.38
CA LYS A 226 15.99 23.29 -16.17
C LYS A 226 16.09 22.86 -17.65
N SER A 227 15.65 21.65 -17.95
CA SER A 227 15.65 21.10 -19.32
C SER A 227 14.34 20.36 -19.60
N MET A 228 14.23 19.09 -19.22
CA MET A 228 13.00 18.30 -19.32
C MET A 228 12.91 17.32 -18.15
N ILE A 229 11.69 17.09 -17.65
CA ILE A 229 11.39 16.05 -16.65
C ILE A 229 10.98 14.75 -17.33
N ASN A 230 11.37 13.61 -16.77
CA ASN A 230 10.99 12.30 -17.29
C ASN A 230 9.59 11.92 -16.82
N LEU A 231 8.67 11.69 -17.76
CA LEU A 231 7.39 11.04 -17.52
C LEU A 231 7.61 9.53 -17.46
N ARG A 232 7.25 8.92 -16.34
CA ARG A 232 7.58 7.51 -16.05
C ARG A 232 6.36 6.61 -16.07
N LYS A 233 6.61 5.31 -16.28
CA LYS A 233 5.55 4.30 -16.34
C LYS A 233 4.94 3.97 -14.97
N GLY A 234 5.69 4.19 -13.89
CA GLY A 234 5.23 4.00 -12.52
C GLY A 234 5.82 5.05 -11.58
N PRO A 235 5.35 5.12 -10.32
CA PRO A 235 5.75 6.12 -9.33
C PRO A 235 7.13 5.81 -8.72
N SER A 236 8.14 5.63 -9.57
CA SER A 236 9.52 5.37 -9.14
C SER A 236 10.51 5.78 -10.22
N ILE A 237 11.68 6.27 -9.80
CA ILE A 237 12.78 6.66 -10.70
C ILE A 237 13.37 5.48 -11.48
N ASN A 238 13.10 4.25 -11.04
CA ASN A 238 13.61 3.03 -11.65
C ASN A 238 12.67 2.49 -12.74
N THR A 239 11.48 3.09 -12.91
CA THR A 239 10.53 2.67 -13.94
C THR A 239 10.81 3.30 -15.29
N ASP A 240 10.41 2.61 -16.36
CA ASP A 240 10.59 3.03 -17.75
C ASP A 240 10.20 4.50 -17.96
N ILE A 241 11.06 5.24 -18.66
CA ILE A 241 10.74 6.57 -19.16
C ILE A 241 9.85 6.39 -20.39
N ILE A 242 8.62 6.89 -20.32
CA ILE A 242 7.62 6.78 -21.39
C ILE A 242 7.35 8.11 -22.09
N GLY A 243 7.94 9.19 -21.59
CA GLY A 243 7.88 10.51 -22.18
C GLY A 243 8.80 11.49 -21.45
N LYS A 244 8.84 12.72 -21.94
CA LYS A 244 9.50 13.85 -21.27
C LYS A 244 8.61 15.08 -21.42
N MET A 245 8.66 15.97 -20.44
CA MET A 245 7.88 17.21 -20.42
C MET A 245 8.79 18.40 -20.14
N ASN A 246 8.44 19.55 -20.70
CA ASN A 246 9.17 20.81 -20.52
C ASN A 246 8.70 21.52 -19.25
N ASN A 247 9.49 22.49 -18.78
CA ASN A 247 9.03 23.45 -17.78
C ASN A 247 7.85 24.28 -18.33
N GLU A 248 6.93 24.67 -17.46
CA GLU A 248 5.66 25.36 -17.73
C GLU A 248 4.63 24.59 -18.58
N GLU A 249 4.90 23.32 -18.91
CA GLU A 249 3.98 22.50 -19.69
C GLU A 249 2.72 22.16 -18.90
N ASP A 250 1.56 22.33 -19.53
CA ASP A 250 0.25 22.03 -18.94
C ASP A 250 0.02 20.53 -18.85
N ILE A 251 -0.44 20.06 -17.69
CA ILE A 251 -0.70 18.66 -17.41
C ILE A 251 -1.99 18.50 -16.62
N LEU A 252 -2.72 17.42 -16.89
CA LEU A 252 -3.83 17.02 -16.04
C LEU A 252 -3.29 16.14 -14.92
N VAL A 253 -3.35 16.61 -13.68
CA VAL A 253 -3.01 15.82 -12.50
C VAL A 253 -4.22 14.97 -12.15
N ASN A 254 -4.13 13.67 -12.45
CA ASN A 254 -5.22 12.73 -12.23
C ASN A 254 -5.34 12.39 -10.73
N TYR A 255 -4.20 12.10 -10.10
CA TYR A 255 -4.07 11.87 -8.67
C TYR A 255 -2.60 11.98 -8.25
N ILE A 256 -2.36 12.15 -6.95
CA ILE A 256 -1.02 12.11 -6.35
C ILE A 256 -1.00 11.00 -5.32
N GLU A 257 0.01 10.16 -5.41
CA GLU A 257 0.21 9.02 -4.52
C GLU A 257 1.70 8.90 -4.26
N ASN A 258 2.09 8.78 -3.00
CA ASN A 258 3.44 8.36 -2.63
C ASN A 258 4.57 9.28 -3.16
N GLY A 259 4.33 10.60 -3.19
CA GLY A 259 5.31 11.59 -3.70
C GLY A 259 5.41 11.65 -5.23
N TRP A 260 4.55 10.92 -5.94
CA TRP A 260 4.44 10.94 -7.39
C TRP A 260 3.04 11.36 -7.81
N ALA A 261 2.96 12.22 -8.81
CA ALA A 261 1.72 12.54 -9.47
C ALA A 261 1.54 11.64 -10.68
N ASN A 262 0.39 10.98 -10.77
CA ASN A 262 -0.10 10.43 -12.01
C ASN A 262 -0.69 11.57 -12.85
N VAL A 263 -0.07 11.83 -13.99
CA VAL A 263 -0.39 12.97 -14.85
C VAL A 263 -0.70 12.49 -16.25
N THR A 264 -1.62 13.17 -16.92
CA THR A 264 -1.90 12.99 -18.34
C THR A 264 -1.42 14.23 -19.10
N THR A 265 -0.54 14.03 -20.07
CA THR A 265 -0.08 15.10 -20.96
C THR A 265 -1.21 15.56 -21.90
N PRO A 266 -1.10 16.74 -22.55
CA PRO A 266 -2.06 17.17 -23.57
C PRO A 266 -2.18 16.20 -24.74
N SER A 267 -1.09 15.47 -25.06
CA SER A 267 -1.06 14.40 -26.05
C SER A 267 -1.74 13.10 -25.60
N GLY A 268 -2.23 13.04 -24.36
CA GLY A 268 -2.98 11.92 -23.78
C GLY A 268 -2.09 10.78 -23.25
N VAL A 269 -0.80 11.05 -23.01
CA VAL A 269 0.10 10.07 -22.40
C VAL A 269 -0.02 10.19 -20.89
N THR A 270 -0.47 9.11 -20.24
CA THR A 270 -0.55 9.03 -18.78
C THR A 270 0.69 8.36 -18.21
N GLY A 271 1.32 9.01 -17.25
CA GLY A 271 2.50 8.51 -16.55
C GLY A 271 2.69 9.20 -15.21
N PHE A 272 3.86 9.00 -14.62
CA PHE A 272 4.19 9.49 -13.29
C PHE A 272 5.36 10.45 -13.32
N ILE A 273 5.24 11.56 -12.60
CA ILE A 273 6.35 12.48 -12.29
C ILE A 273 6.38 12.75 -10.80
N LYS A 274 7.55 13.14 -10.28
CA LYS A 274 7.64 13.54 -8.87
C LYS A 274 6.79 14.79 -8.62
N ASN A 275 6.05 14.77 -7.52
CA ASN A 275 5.12 15.83 -7.16
C ASN A 275 5.81 17.20 -7.01
N ASP A 276 7.07 17.22 -6.57
CA ASP A 276 7.89 18.43 -6.36
C ASP A 276 8.04 19.32 -7.61
N TYR A 277 7.73 18.79 -8.79
CA TYR A 277 7.84 19.48 -10.07
C TYR A 277 6.48 19.92 -10.63
N ILE A 278 5.46 20.04 -9.79
CA ILE A 278 4.11 20.40 -10.21
C ILE A 278 3.60 21.57 -9.38
N ASP A 279 3.06 22.57 -10.09
CA ASP A 279 2.21 23.58 -9.49
C ASP A 279 0.75 23.33 -9.86
N ILE A 280 -0.07 23.08 -8.83
CA ILE A 280 -1.50 22.80 -8.96
C ILE A 280 -2.33 24.05 -8.61
N ASN A 281 -1.69 25.09 -8.07
CA ASN A 281 -2.33 26.34 -7.67
C ASN A 281 -2.17 27.44 -8.73
N TYR A 282 -1.84 27.06 -9.98
CA TYR A 282 -1.78 27.98 -11.10
C TYR A 282 -3.17 28.59 -11.34
N SER A 283 -3.29 29.89 -11.02
CA SER A 283 -4.46 30.77 -11.10
C SER A 283 -5.74 30.18 -11.73
N ASN A 284 -6.70 29.78 -10.89
CA ASN A 284 -8.09 30.02 -11.20
C ASN A 284 -8.35 31.51 -10.99
N ASP A 285 -8.45 32.26 -12.07
CA ASP A 285 -9.19 33.53 -12.03
C ASP A 285 -10.63 33.17 -11.62
N GLU A 286 -11.01 33.53 -10.39
CA GLU A 286 -12.30 33.20 -9.75
C GLU A 286 -13.52 33.83 -10.44
N SER A 287 -13.34 34.51 -11.57
CA SER A 287 -14.39 35.23 -12.31
C SER A 287 -15.21 34.37 -13.30
N LYS A 288 -15.07 33.03 -13.31
CA LYS A 288 -15.91 32.12 -14.12
C LYS A 288 -16.64 31.03 -13.33
N VAL A 289 -16.69 31.13 -12.01
CA VAL A 289 -17.35 30.16 -11.13
C VAL A 289 -18.72 30.70 -10.66
N GLU A 290 -19.57 31.06 -11.61
CA GLU A 290 -21.00 31.22 -11.38
C GLU A 290 -21.76 30.55 -12.53
N ASP A 291 -21.67 29.23 -12.59
CA ASP A 291 -22.85 28.41 -12.80
C ASP A 291 -22.51 26.94 -12.58
N LEU A 292 -23.49 26.22 -12.00
CA LEU A 292 -23.51 24.78 -11.71
C LEU A 292 -23.07 24.38 -10.29
N LYS A 293 -24.00 24.61 -9.36
CA LYS A 293 -24.16 23.86 -8.11
C LYS A 293 -24.66 22.43 -8.38
N GLU A 294 -24.27 21.54 -7.46
CA GLU A 294 -24.76 20.18 -7.12
C GLU A 294 -25.74 19.48 -8.09
N GLU A 295 -25.39 18.27 -8.54
CA GLU A 295 -26.17 17.04 -8.22
C GLU A 295 -25.55 15.74 -8.81
N LYS A 296 -25.69 14.66 -8.03
CA LYS A 296 -25.89 13.21 -8.35
C LYS A 296 -25.13 12.50 -9.49
N TYR A 297 -24.73 11.26 -9.20
CA TYR A 297 -24.23 10.24 -10.13
C TYR A 297 -24.95 10.27 -11.50
N GLU A 298 -24.24 10.66 -12.55
CA GLU A 298 -24.66 10.48 -13.95
C GLU A 298 -23.87 9.36 -14.63
N GLU A 299 -24.59 8.60 -15.45
CA GLU A 299 -24.03 7.57 -16.34
C GLU A 299 -22.97 8.17 -17.27
N VAL A 300 -21.80 7.53 -17.38
CA VAL A 300 -20.81 7.84 -18.41
C VAL A 300 -21.47 7.69 -19.77
N THR A 301 -21.77 8.80 -20.45
CA THR A 301 -22.37 8.78 -21.77
C THR A 301 -21.33 8.28 -22.78
N TYR A 302 -21.63 7.17 -23.46
CA TYR A 302 -20.77 6.57 -24.47
C TYR A 302 -21.53 6.41 -25.78
N ARG A 303 -20.81 6.58 -26.91
CA ARG A 303 -21.36 6.23 -28.24
C ARG A 303 -21.13 4.76 -28.49
N LYS A 304 -22.08 4.04 -29.07
CA LYS A 304 -21.85 2.65 -29.50
C LYS A 304 -21.06 2.65 -30.80
N GLY A 305 -20.08 1.76 -30.89
CA GLY A 305 -19.24 1.58 -32.06
C GLY A 305 -19.18 0.13 -32.46
N LYS A 306 -19.09 -0.14 -33.77
CA LYS A 306 -18.94 -1.49 -34.30
C LYS A 306 -17.71 -1.58 -35.20
N VAL A 307 -16.91 -2.63 -35.01
CA VAL A 307 -15.68 -2.86 -35.79
C VAL A 307 -16.01 -3.19 -37.24
N VAL A 308 -15.46 -2.44 -38.18
CA VAL A 308 -15.68 -2.57 -39.64
C VAL A 308 -14.36 -2.53 -40.42
N GLY A 309 -14.37 -3.05 -41.65
CA GLY A 309 -13.25 -2.90 -42.58
C GLY A 309 -11.96 -3.62 -42.19
N VAL A 310 -12.05 -4.73 -41.43
CA VAL A 310 -10.90 -5.56 -41.03
C VAL A 310 -11.00 -6.99 -41.57
N ASN A 311 -9.89 -7.51 -42.12
CA ASN A 311 -9.83 -8.86 -42.73
C ASN A 311 -9.66 -9.99 -41.71
N SER A 312 -9.01 -9.72 -40.56
CA SER A 312 -8.79 -10.73 -39.50
C SER A 312 -9.14 -10.18 -38.13
N VAL A 313 -8.37 -9.20 -37.63
CA VAL A 313 -8.60 -8.55 -36.34
C VAL A 313 -8.17 -7.08 -36.37
N LEU A 314 -8.90 -6.24 -35.64
CA LEU A 314 -8.49 -4.89 -35.27
C LEU A 314 -7.64 -4.96 -34.00
N GLN A 315 -6.43 -4.41 -34.03
CA GLN A 315 -5.58 -4.35 -32.84
C GLN A 315 -5.98 -3.18 -31.96
N VAL A 316 -6.31 -3.45 -30.69
CA VAL A 316 -6.52 -2.44 -29.67
C VAL A 316 -5.19 -2.12 -29.01
N ARG A 317 -4.87 -0.84 -28.92
CA ARG A 317 -3.56 -0.35 -28.49
C ARG A 317 -3.66 0.42 -27.18
N LYS A 318 -2.55 0.47 -26.44
CA LYS A 318 -2.48 1.21 -25.17
C LYS A 318 -2.55 2.73 -25.34
N GLY A 319 -2.28 3.25 -26.54
CA GLY A 319 -2.29 4.67 -26.87
C GLY A 319 -2.66 4.93 -28.34
N LYS A 320 -2.82 6.21 -28.69
CA LYS A 320 -3.19 6.71 -30.02
C LYS A 320 -1.99 6.65 -30.96
N GLY A 321 -1.80 5.53 -31.65
CA GLY A 321 -0.69 5.38 -32.60
C GLY A 321 -0.40 3.93 -32.97
N THR A 322 0.10 3.69 -34.18
CA THR A 322 0.44 2.33 -34.65
C THR A 322 1.71 1.75 -34.01
N ASN A 323 2.52 2.59 -33.36
CA ASN A 323 3.69 2.23 -32.57
C ASN A 323 3.33 1.83 -31.12
N CYS A 324 2.10 2.08 -30.66
CA CYS A 324 1.69 1.75 -29.30
C CYS A 324 1.48 0.24 -29.10
N LEU A 325 1.80 -0.25 -27.90
CA LEU A 325 1.65 -1.65 -27.50
C LEU A 325 0.23 -2.17 -27.79
N VAL A 326 0.15 -3.35 -28.40
CA VAL A 326 -1.12 -4.05 -28.63
C VAL A 326 -1.56 -4.73 -27.34
N ILE A 327 -2.74 -4.37 -26.83
CA ILE A 327 -3.31 -4.86 -25.56
C ILE A 327 -4.58 -5.68 -25.75
N GLY A 328 -5.07 -5.77 -26.99
CA GLY A 328 -6.27 -6.51 -27.34
C GLY A 328 -6.42 -6.69 -28.84
N LYS A 329 -7.33 -7.57 -29.23
CA LYS A 329 -7.71 -7.84 -30.62
C LYS A 329 -9.23 -7.93 -30.68
N LEU A 330 -9.85 -7.18 -31.59
CA LEU A 330 -11.29 -7.23 -31.85
C LEU A 330 -11.53 -7.87 -33.21
N LYS A 331 -12.58 -8.68 -33.33
CA LYS A 331 -12.98 -9.25 -34.63
C LYS A 331 -13.89 -8.27 -35.36
N ALA A 332 -14.08 -8.47 -36.65
CA ALA A 332 -15.11 -7.75 -37.39
C ALA A 332 -16.47 -7.92 -36.70
N ASN A 333 -17.29 -6.87 -36.71
CA ASN A 333 -18.59 -6.79 -36.05
C ASN A 333 -18.59 -6.79 -34.52
N THR A 334 -17.43 -6.82 -33.84
CA THR A 334 -17.38 -6.62 -32.38
C THR A 334 -17.89 -5.23 -32.02
N GLU A 335 -18.77 -5.17 -31.02
CA GLU A 335 -19.29 -3.91 -30.47
C GLU A 335 -18.39 -3.39 -29.34
N VAL A 336 -18.23 -2.07 -29.29
CA VAL A 336 -17.41 -1.36 -28.31
C VAL A 336 -18.15 -0.09 -27.86
N LYS A 337 -17.81 0.40 -26.67
CA LYS A 337 -18.29 1.71 -26.20
C LYS A 337 -17.20 2.74 -26.49
N ILE A 338 -17.52 3.80 -27.20
CA ILE A 338 -16.61 4.90 -27.52
C ILE A 338 -16.76 5.95 -26.43
N LEU A 339 -15.70 6.12 -25.65
CA LEU A 339 -15.60 7.08 -24.56
C LEU A 339 -15.08 8.44 -25.04
N GLY A 340 -14.40 8.48 -26.19
CA GLY A 340 -13.87 9.71 -26.75
C GLY A 340 -13.16 9.51 -28.08
N GLU A 341 -12.86 10.61 -28.75
CA GLU A 341 -12.20 10.65 -30.04
C GLU A 341 -11.16 11.77 -30.04
N SER A 342 -9.92 11.48 -30.47
CA SER A 342 -9.02 12.52 -30.95
C SER A 342 -7.99 11.94 -31.91
N ASP A 343 -7.51 12.79 -32.82
CA ASP A 343 -6.40 12.51 -33.73
C ASP A 343 -6.59 11.27 -34.60
N GLY A 344 -7.84 10.97 -34.98
CA GLY A 344 -8.18 9.79 -35.78
C GLY A 344 -8.16 8.47 -34.99
N TRP A 345 -8.26 8.53 -33.67
CA TRP A 345 -8.36 7.39 -32.76
C TRP A 345 -9.57 7.52 -31.84
N TYR A 346 -10.25 6.39 -31.61
CA TYR A 346 -11.26 6.26 -30.57
C TYR A 346 -10.63 5.68 -29.30
N ASN A 347 -10.91 6.31 -28.16
CA ASN A 347 -10.81 5.70 -26.85
C ASN A 347 -12.05 4.83 -26.64
N ILE A 348 -11.84 3.53 -26.46
CA ILE A 348 -12.91 2.54 -26.40
C ILE A 348 -12.84 1.71 -25.13
N LEU A 349 -14.00 1.29 -24.66
CA LEU A 349 -14.19 0.24 -23.68
C LEU A 349 -14.60 -1.04 -24.43
N PHE A 350 -13.86 -2.13 -24.20
CA PHE A 350 -14.04 -3.41 -24.90
C PHE A 350 -13.84 -4.61 -23.96
N LEU A 351 -14.42 -5.76 -24.31
CA LEU A 351 -14.23 -7.00 -23.56
C LEU A 351 -12.98 -7.74 -24.05
N ASN A 352 -12.13 -8.13 -23.10
CA ASN A 352 -10.98 -9.00 -23.34
C ASN A 352 -10.96 -10.10 -22.28
N ASN A 353 -11.08 -11.37 -22.70
CA ASN A 353 -11.24 -12.52 -21.80
C ASN A 353 -12.36 -12.31 -20.76
N ASN A 354 -13.53 -11.84 -21.21
CA ASN A 354 -14.70 -11.53 -20.39
C ASN A 354 -14.48 -10.46 -19.30
N LYS A 355 -13.40 -9.69 -19.37
CA LYS A 355 -13.16 -8.52 -18.52
C LYS A 355 -13.17 -7.25 -19.35
N GLU A 356 -13.82 -6.22 -18.84
CA GLU A 356 -13.87 -4.92 -19.50
C GLU A 356 -12.49 -4.23 -19.40
N LYS A 357 -12.01 -3.70 -20.52
CA LYS A 357 -10.72 -3.01 -20.64
C LYS A 357 -10.88 -1.78 -21.50
N GLN A 358 -10.10 -0.74 -21.19
CA GLN A 358 -10.03 0.48 -21.98
C GLN A 358 -8.80 0.47 -22.89
N GLY A 359 -8.92 1.03 -24.09
CA GLY A 359 -7.82 1.11 -25.06
C GLY A 359 -8.16 1.96 -26.28
N TYR A 360 -7.23 2.04 -27.23
CA TYR A 360 -7.35 2.89 -28.41
C TYR A 360 -7.37 2.09 -29.70
N VAL A 361 -8.24 2.48 -30.62
CA VAL A 361 -8.32 1.94 -31.99
C VAL A 361 -8.43 3.08 -32.98
N SER A 362 -7.92 2.90 -34.20
CA SER A 362 -8.06 3.92 -35.23
C SER A 362 -9.55 4.09 -35.59
N SER A 363 -10.02 5.33 -35.64
CA SER A 363 -11.42 5.66 -35.90
C SER A 363 -11.91 5.14 -37.26
N LYS A 364 -10.98 4.98 -38.22
CA LYS A 364 -11.24 4.38 -39.54
C LYS A 364 -11.89 3.00 -39.49
N TYR A 365 -11.68 2.24 -38.42
CA TYR A 365 -12.16 0.85 -38.29
C TYR A 365 -13.36 0.70 -37.35
N ILE A 366 -13.96 1.81 -36.90
CA ILE A 366 -15.15 1.78 -36.05
C ILE A 366 -16.25 2.60 -36.72
N LYS A 367 -17.39 1.95 -36.98
CA LYS A 367 -18.62 2.63 -37.38
C LYS A 367 -19.42 2.99 -36.14
N VAL A 368 -19.61 4.28 -35.88
CA VAL A 368 -20.50 4.77 -34.82
C VAL A 368 -21.95 4.41 -35.17
N GLN A 369 -22.72 4.00 -34.16
CA GLN A 369 -24.10 3.51 -34.29
C GLN A 369 -25.12 4.47 -33.67
#